data_AF-A0A351SJH5-F1
#
_entry.id   AF-A0A351SJH5-F1
#
_cell.length_a   1.000
_cell.length_b   1.000
_cell.length_c   1.000
_cell.angle_alpha   90.00
_cell.angle_beta   90.00
_cell.angle_gamma   90.00
#
_symmetry.space_group_name_H-M   'P 1'
#
loop_
_entity.id
_entity.type
_entity.pdbx_description
1 polymer ?
#
loop_
_entity_poly.entity_id
_entity_poly.type
_entity_poly.pdbx_seq_one_letter_code
_entity_poly.pdbx_strand_id
1 'polypeptide(L)'
;FARGFEAYLYEGKAPSVELASVFARFRAWMITIYKNIRNLDVSLTPEVRDFFDHLLATDEQISRVRNNPEYDQFFMSKEAAGMTEEEWREHQESRQKSKDKATQTLEEKVLKRLRRFYTKEWKEEEAKVKQESIDMLLETDLYRASAFIRGDLIIDGQKGQLNKAQVFDLLDLNADPVFADQVVPQVDSLLVAIARLGGLSRELAQREGVDPDNWRGRNSRTINQPVFGKPIFKIDGLDFDAMRERLYDEGYRYESASDLVDAVQLELSGTEVHSVFYDPDFERKKAKPLPRNLWGTTAKNGLDAEEVAARFGFASAYDMLNKIAKAPLLHQRATALAREHMVRKHGDILNDGTIELQAREAAKNEEHAKVLMTAIKALGKKTGTKVNIDRGYLKVQAAKTIGAMGIKEIKPAKFYRAGIRSAERAAVALNEGRDEEALHYKIQHLANHYLYKEAVEAKAAADKRWAFIKKAKKRKYDTKKVSPEYVTQIKGLVAAYEEADTDIDAARESFIKIATWIDKQWSDQAG
;
A
#
# COMPACT_ATOMS: atom_id res chain seq x y z
N PHE A 1 -8.84 -16.09 -7.82
CA PHE A 1 -9.27 -15.24 -6.68
C PHE A 1 -8.70 -15.77 -5.36
N ALA A 2 -9.16 -16.91 -4.83
CA ALA A 2 -8.74 -17.45 -3.51
C ALA A 2 -7.22 -17.53 -3.29
N ARG A 3 -6.47 -18.17 -4.20
CA ARG A 3 -4.99 -18.24 -4.13
C ARG A 3 -4.30 -16.86 -4.11
N GLY A 4 -4.84 -15.87 -4.83
CA GLY A 4 -4.30 -14.51 -4.83
C GLY A 4 -4.59 -13.77 -3.52
N PHE A 5 -5.77 -13.98 -2.93
CA PHE A 5 -6.14 -13.41 -1.64
C PHE A 5 -5.34 -14.04 -0.49
N GLU A 6 -5.10 -15.35 -0.55
CA GLU A 6 -4.18 -16.04 0.38
C GLU A 6 -2.75 -15.49 0.27
N ALA A 7 -2.24 -15.27 -0.94
CA ALA A 7 -0.91 -14.66 -1.14
C ALA A 7 -0.84 -13.23 -0.56
N TYR A 8 -1.92 -12.47 -0.72
CA TYR A 8 -2.07 -11.14 -0.14
C TYR A 8 -2.06 -11.15 1.39
N LEU A 9 -2.86 -12.00 2.04
CA LEU A 9 -2.87 -12.14 3.50
C LEU A 9 -1.53 -12.66 4.05
N TYR A 10 -0.88 -13.57 3.32
CA TYR A 10 0.43 -14.12 3.70
C TYR A 10 1.55 -13.06 3.70
N GLU A 11 1.48 -12.09 2.79
CA GLU A 11 2.44 -10.99 2.76
C GLU A 11 2.40 -10.16 4.06
N GLY A 12 1.23 -10.07 4.69
CA GLY A 12 1.01 -9.38 5.96
C GLY A 12 1.20 -7.87 5.91
N LYS A 13 1.28 -7.27 4.71
CA LYS A 13 1.25 -5.81 4.54
C LYS A 13 -0.21 -5.36 4.62
N ALA A 14 -0.53 -4.63 5.69
CA ALA A 14 -1.88 -4.15 5.89
C ALA A 14 -2.20 -2.95 4.97
N PRO A 15 -3.46 -2.84 4.50
CA PRO A 15 -3.91 -1.73 3.65
C PRO A 15 -4.08 -0.42 4.45
N SER A 16 -4.18 -0.51 5.78
CA SER A 16 -4.28 0.65 6.68
C SER A 16 -3.55 0.39 8.00
N VAL A 17 -3.22 1.47 8.72
CA VAL A 17 -2.57 1.39 10.03
C VAL A 17 -3.44 0.64 11.04
N GLU A 18 -4.75 0.80 10.96
CA GLU A 18 -5.74 0.17 11.84
C GLU A 18 -5.75 -1.36 11.71
N LEU A 19 -5.55 -1.86 10.47
CA LEU A 19 -5.54 -3.29 10.16
C LEU A 19 -4.17 -3.95 10.35
N ALA A 20 -3.12 -3.19 10.67
CA ALA A 20 -1.76 -3.71 10.84
C ALA A 20 -1.68 -4.87 11.85
N SER A 21 -2.34 -4.73 13.00
CA SER A 21 -2.33 -5.76 14.05
C SER A 21 -3.10 -7.03 13.67
N VAL A 22 -4.12 -6.89 12.80
CA VAL A 22 -4.94 -8.00 12.32
C VAL A 22 -4.20 -8.78 11.25
N PHE A 23 -3.58 -8.09 10.29
CA PHE A 23 -2.75 -8.69 9.24
C PHE A 23 -1.52 -9.41 9.80
N ALA A 24 -0.89 -8.84 10.84
CA ALA A 24 0.21 -9.51 11.54
C ALA A 24 -0.23 -10.85 12.16
N ARG A 25 -1.42 -10.88 12.79
CA ARG A 25 -2.02 -12.09 13.37
C ARG A 25 -2.41 -13.11 12.30
N PHE A 26 -3.05 -12.68 11.22
CA PHE A 26 -3.37 -13.56 10.09
C PHE A 26 -2.12 -14.17 9.47
N ARG A 27 -1.07 -13.37 9.24
CA ARG A 27 0.21 -13.88 8.74
C ARG A 27 0.82 -14.91 9.68
N ALA A 28 0.86 -14.63 10.99
CA ALA A 28 1.39 -15.57 11.98
C ALA A 28 0.59 -16.88 12.03
N TRP A 29 -0.73 -16.79 11.93
CA TRP A 29 -1.63 -17.93 11.85
C TRP A 29 -1.40 -18.74 10.55
N MET A 30 -1.27 -18.07 9.41
CA MET A 30 -0.96 -18.71 8.13
C MET A 30 0.41 -19.39 8.15
N ILE A 31 1.44 -18.81 8.76
CA ILE A 31 2.75 -19.45 8.94
C ILE A 31 2.63 -20.71 9.80
N THR A 32 1.77 -20.67 10.82
CA THR A 32 1.55 -21.81 11.73
C THR A 32 0.83 -22.98 11.04
N ILE A 33 -0.22 -22.68 10.25
CA ILE A 33 -1.00 -23.70 9.53
C ILE A 33 -0.22 -24.22 8.32
N TYR A 34 0.31 -23.31 7.52
CA TYR A 34 1.02 -23.65 6.30
C TYR A 34 2.53 -23.60 6.57
N LYS A 35 3.04 -24.66 7.22
CA LYS A 35 4.48 -24.84 7.51
C LYS A 35 5.40 -24.70 6.29
N ASN A 36 4.87 -24.73 5.06
CA ASN A 36 5.55 -24.41 3.80
C ASN A 36 4.57 -23.84 2.76
N ILE A 37 4.36 -22.50 2.71
CA ILE A 37 3.55 -21.81 1.67
C ILE A 37 4.19 -21.80 0.28
N ARG A 38 5.26 -22.59 0.04
CA ARG A 38 6.15 -22.50 -1.13
C ARG A 38 5.49 -22.61 -2.53
N ASN A 39 4.18 -22.82 -2.65
CA ASN A 39 3.43 -22.94 -3.91
C ASN A 39 2.17 -22.06 -4.02
N LEU A 40 2.17 -20.83 -3.52
CA LEU A 40 1.24 -19.83 -4.05
C LEU A 40 1.82 -19.34 -5.39
N ASP A 41 1.57 -20.10 -6.46
CA ASP A 41 2.01 -19.83 -7.85
C ASP A 41 1.28 -18.61 -8.46
N VAL A 42 1.21 -17.52 -7.70
CA VAL A 42 0.50 -16.28 -8.03
C VAL A 42 1.37 -15.12 -7.58
N SER A 43 1.88 -14.36 -8.54
CA SER A 43 2.58 -13.10 -8.26
C SER A 43 1.56 -12.00 -7.97
N LEU A 44 1.58 -11.46 -6.75
CA LEU A 44 0.72 -10.34 -6.37
C LEU A 44 1.29 -9.03 -6.93
N THR A 45 0.84 -8.66 -8.12
CA THR A 45 1.24 -7.39 -8.73
C THR A 45 0.75 -6.20 -7.87
N PRO A 46 1.38 -5.01 -7.97
CA PRO A 46 0.90 -3.82 -7.28
C PRO A 46 -0.60 -3.55 -7.53
N GLU A 47 -1.06 -3.83 -8.74
CA GLU A 47 -2.45 -3.61 -9.14
C GLU A 47 -3.44 -4.57 -8.47
N VAL A 48 -3.07 -5.85 -8.38
CA VAL A 48 -3.89 -6.86 -7.71
C VAL A 48 -3.90 -6.63 -6.20
N ARG A 49 -2.77 -6.18 -5.62
CA ARG A 49 -2.71 -5.77 -4.22
C ARG A 49 -3.64 -4.60 -3.94
N ASP A 50 -3.54 -3.54 -4.72
CA ASP A 50 -4.35 -2.34 -4.55
C ASP A 50 -5.85 -2.67 -4.67
N PHE A 51 -6.23 -3.56 -5.59
CA PHE A 51 -7.61 -4.07 -5.66
C PHE A 51 -8.07 -4.75 -4.36
N PHE A 52 -7.26 -5.61 -3.76
CA PHE A 52 -7.61 -6.28 -2.49
C PHE A 52 -7.62 -5.34 -1.29
N ASP A 53 -6.67 -4.38 -1.22
CA ASP A 53 -6.64 -3.33 -0.21
C ASP A 53 -7.98 -2.59 -0.18
N HIS A 54 -8.49 -2.25 -1.35
CA HIS A 54 -9.74 -1.54 -1.52
C HIS A 54 -10.99 -2.38 -1.23
N LEU A 55 -11.03 -3.66 -1.66
CA LEU A 55 -12.17 -4.55 -1.42
C LEU A 55 -12.42 -4.76 0.09
N LEU A 56 -11.35 -4.96 0.86
CA LEU A 56 -11.48 -5.10 2.31
C LEU A 56 -11.90 -3.80 2.99
N ALA A 57 -11.33 -2.68 2.53
CA ALA A 57 -11.69 -1.38 3.06
C ALA A 57 -13.18 -1.06 2.79
N THR A 58 -13.74 -1.44 1.63
CA THR A 58 -15.17 -1.17 1.35
C THR A 58 -16.12 -1.89 2.31
N ASP A 59 -15.87 -3.17 2.58
CA ASP A 59 -16.74 -3.97 3.48
C ASP A 59 -16.65 -3.49 4.92
N GLU A 60 -15.44 -3.20 5.39
CA GLU A 60 -15.22 -2.68 6.73
C GLU A 60 -15.88 -1.31 6.90
N GLN A 61 -15.73 -0.41 5.94
CA GLN A 61 -16.26 0.95 6.04
C GLN A 61 -17.78 0.98 5.97
N ILE A 62 -18.40 0.15 5.12
CA ILE A 62 -19.86 0.00 5.10
C ILE A 62 -20.36 -0.58 6.44
N SER A 63 -19.65 -1.56 6.99
CA SER A 63 -19.99 -2.15 8.29
C SER A 63 -19.89 -1.11 9.41
N ARG A 64 -18.80 -0.32 9.46
CA ARG A 64 -18.61 0.77 10.43
C ARG A 64 -19.71 1.83 10.34
N VAL A 65 -20.09 2.25 9.14
CA VAL A 65 -21.20 3.20 8.94
C VAL A 65 -22.53 2.62 9.41
N ARG A 66 -22.75 1.32 9.21
CA ARG A 66 -23.99 0.63 9.58
C ARG A 66 -24.09 0.26 11.07
N ASN A 67 -22.98 0.10 11.76
CA ASN A 67 -22.95 -0.08 13.22
C ASN A 67 -23.28 1.21 14.00
N ASN A 68 -23.78 2.24 13.31
CA ASN A 68 -24.28 3.47 13.92
C ASN A 68 -25.76 3.26 14.32
N PRO A 69 -26.22 3.80 15.46
CA PRO A 69 -27.64 3.80 15.87
C PRO A 69 -28.62 4.21 14.77
N GLU A 70 -28.20 5.04 13.82
CA GLU A 70 -29.02 5.41 12.68
C GLU A 70 -29.44 4.24 11.76
N TYR A 71 -28.56 3.24 11.65
CA TYR A 71 -28.70 2.07 10.78
C TYR A 71 -28.93 0.78 11.54
N ASP A 72 -28.58 0.74 12.84
CA ASP A 72 -29.07 -0.27 13.77
C ASP A 72 -30.58 -0.06 13.98
N GLN A 73 -31.36 -1.07 13.61
CA GLN A 73 -32.81 -0.94 13.53
C GLN A 73 -33.45 -1.38 14.83
N PHE A 74 -34.15 -0.42 15.44
CA PHE A 74 -34.73 -0.49 16.79
C PHE A 74 -35.99 -1.35 16.93
N PHE A 75 -36.51 -1.93 15.85
CA PHE A 75 -37.35 -3.11 16.01
C PHE A 75 -36.40 -4.29 16.24
N MET A 76 -36.13 -4.58 17.51
CA MET A 76 -35.31 -5.74 17.88
C MET A 76 -36.04 -7.05 17.61
N SER A 77 -37.38 -7.01 17.51
CA SER A 77 -38.22 -8.16 17.22
C SER A 77 -39.48 -7.78 16.44
N LYS A 78 -40.12 -8.81 15.85
CA LYS A 78 -41.41 -8.72 15.16
C LYS A 78 -42.50 -8.16 16.08
N GLU A 79 -42.48 -8.56 17.35
CA GLU A 79 -43.45 -8.18 18.38
C GLU A 79 -43.36 -6.68 18.71
N ALA A 80 -42.13 -6.15 18.82
CA ALA A 80 -41.91 -4.72 19.05
C ALA A 80 -42.43 -3.85 17.88
N ALA A 81 -42.43 -4.41 16.67
CA ALA A 81 -42.87 -3.73 15.46
C ALA A 81 -44.38 -3.80 15.20
N GLY A 82 -45.12 -4.69 15.89
CA GLY A 82 -46.53 -4.95 15.58
C GLY A 82 -46.76 -5.40 14.13
N MET A 83 -45.73 -5.98 13.49
CA MET A 83 -45.74 -6.40 12.09
C MET A 83 -46.19 -7.86 11.97
N THR A 84 -46.80 -8.21 10.83
CA THR A 84 -47.02 -9.62 10.46
C THR A 84 -45.69 -10.31 10.14
N GLU A 85 -45.69 -11.64 10.05
CA GLU A 85 -44.47 -12.38 9.64
C GLU A 85 -44.00 -11.97 8.24
N GLU A 86 -44.95 -11.76 7.33
CA GLU A 86 -44.67 -11.33 5.97
C GLU A 86 -44.11 -9.91 5.92
N GLU A 87 -44.73 -8.95 6.64
CA GLU A 87 -44.24 -7.57 6.77
C GLU A 87 -42.82 -7.54 7.39
N TRP A 88 -42.56 -8.40 8.37
CA TRP A 88 -41.25 -8.53 9.02
C TRP A 88 -40.19 -9.08 8.06
N ARG A 89 -40.50 -10.14 7.30
CA ARG A 89 -39.60 -10.71 6.29
C ARG A 89 -39.29 -9.68 5.20
N GLU A 90 -40.30 -8.98 4.68
CA GLU A 90 -40.10 -7.90 3.70
C GLU A 90 -39.22 -6.77 4.26
N HIS A 91 -39.40 -6.43 5.54
CA HIS A 91 -38.54 -5.49 6.22
C HIS A 91 -37.09 -5.99 6.26
N GLN A 92 -36.82 -7.24 6.67
CA GLN A 92 -35.47 -7.84 6.64
C GLN A 92 -34.85 -7.79 5.25
N GLU A 93 -35.59 -8.21 4.23
CA GLU A 93 -35.12 -8.20 2.85
C GLU A 93 -34.81 -6.78 2.37
N SER A 94 -35.63 -5.80 2.72
CA SER A 94 -35.37 -4.40 2.38
C SER A 94 -34.10 -3.86 3.06
N ARG A 95 -33.78 -4.31 4.29
CA ARG A 95 -32.51 -3.98 4.94
C ARG A 95 -31.32 -4.56 4.21
N GLN A 96 -31.44 -5.81 3.78
CA GLN A 96 -30.38 -6.52 3.08
C GLN A 96 -30.14 -5.86 1.72
N LYS A 97 -31.21 -5.60 0.95
CA LYS A 97 -31.14 -4.84 -0.30
C LYS A 97 -30.51 -3.46 -0.13
N SER A 98 -30.81 -2.75 0.96
CA SER A 98 -30.16 -1.48 1.28
C SER A 98 -28.67 -1.63 1.58
N LYS A 99 -28.26 -2.73 2.23
CA LYS A 99 -26.85 -3.10 2.43
C LYS A 99 -26.15 -3.35 1.11
N ASP A 100 -26.70 -4.28 0.35
CA ASP A 100 -26.12 -4.72 -0.91
C ASP A 100 -26.00 -3.54 -1.87
N LYS A 101 -27.02 -2.66 -1.92
CA LYS A 101 -26.96 -1.47 -2.76
C LYS A 101 -25.90 -0.47 -2.30
N ALA A 102 -25.69 -0.31 -0.98
CA ALA A 102 -24.64 0.54 -0.45
C ALA A 102 -23.25 -0.01 -0.79
N THR A 103 -23.02 -1.31 -0.56
CA THR A 103 -21.78 -2.01 -0.90
C THR A 103 -21.50 -1.88 -2.40
N GLN A 104 -22.45 -2.25 -3.26
CA GLN A 104 -22.31 -2.15 -4.72
C GLN A 104 -21.97 -0.71 -5.15
N THR A 105 -22.66 0.30 -4.61
CA THR A 105 -22.41 1.69 -4.98
C THR A 105 -21.01 2.16 -4.56
N LEU A 106 -20.55 1.73 -3.39
CA LEU A 106 -19.21 2.06 -2.91
C LEU A 106 -18.14 1.35 -3.75
N GLU A 107 -18.31 0.06 -4.01
CA GLU A 107 -17.44 -0.73 -4.89
C GLU A 107 -17.35 -0.11 -6.28
N GLU A 108 -18.47 0.30 -6.88
CA GLU A 108 -18.48 0.97 -8.19
C GLU A 108 -17.68 2.29 -8.17
N LYS A 109 -17.82 3.10 -7.11
CA LYS A 109 -17.06 4.35 -6.94
C LYS A 109 -15.56 4.08 -6.78
N VAL A 110 -15.21 3.08 -5.98
CA VAL A 110 -13.84 2.64 -5.75
C VAL A 110 -13.22 2.08 -7.03
N LEU A 111 -13.89 1.19 -7.73
CA LEU A 111 -13.44 0.63 -9.01
C LEU A 111 -13.30 1.70 -10.09
N LYS A 112 -14.18 2.69 -10.12
CA LYS A 112 -14.03 3.84 -11.03
C LYS A 112 -12.76 4.64 -10.72
N ARG A 113 -12.40 4.79 -9.44
CA ARG A 113 -11.16 5.44 -9.03
C ARG A 113 -9.93 4.58 -9.35
N LEU A 114 -9.97 3.28 -9.05
CA LEU A 114 -8.92 2.32 -9.41
C LEU A 114 -8.65 2.30 -10.92
N ARG A 115 -9.71 2.27 -11.73
CA ARG A 115 -9.57 2.37 -13.20
C ARG A 115 -8.79 3.60 -13.65
N ARG A 116 -8.84 4.70 -12.89
CA ARG A 116 -8.05 5.91 -13.18
C ARG A 116 -6.55 5.66 -13.03
N PHE A 117 -6.10 4.94 -11.98
CA PHE A 117 -4.70 4.56 -11.80
C PHE A 117 -4.18 3.68 -12.94
N TYR A 118 -5.08 2.90 -13.56
CA TYR A 118 -4.75 2.07 -14.72
C TYR A 118 -4.88 2.79 -16.06
N THR A 119 -5.26 4.07 -16.09
CA THR A 119 -5.23 4.83 -17.34
C THR A 119 -3.79 5.09 -17.79
N LYS A 120 -3.58 5.10 -19.11
CA LYS A 120 -2.28 5.41 -19.71
C LYS A 120 -1.76 6.78 -19.26
N GLU A 121 -2.63 7.79 -19.25
CA GLU A 121 -2.30 9.16 -18.82
C GLU A 121 -1.78 9.22 -17.37
N TRP A 122 -2.39 8.45 -16.46
CA TRP A 122 -1.95 8.39 -15.07
C TRP A 122 -0.56 7.77 -14.94
N LYS A 123 -0.32 6.65 -15.62
CA LYS A 123 0.98 5.96 -15.61
C LYS A 123 2.07 6.84 -16.22
N GLU A 124 1.75 7.58 -17.29
CA GLU A 124 2.66 8.55 -17.89
C GLU A 124 2.96 9.71 -16.94
N GLU A 125 1.96 10.22 -16.23
CA GLU A 125 2.16 11.26 -15.21
C GLU A 125 3.04 10.75 -14.06
N GLU A 126 2.73 9.57 -13.50
CA GLU A 126 3.51 8.96 -12.43
C GLU A 126 4.96 8.72 -12.86
N ALA A 127 5.18 8.21 -14.08
CA ALA A 127 6.52 8.02 -14.63
C ALA A 127 7.27 9.34 -14.78
N LYS A 128 6.60 10.39 -15.27
CA LYS A 128 7.18 11.73 -15.38
C LYS A 128 7.57 12.29 -14.03
N VAL A 129 6.66 12.25 -13.04
CA VAL A 129 6.94 12.74 -11.69
C VAL A 129 8.04 11.93 -11.02
N LYS A 130 8.09 10.61 -11.27
CA LYS A 130 9.18 9.75 -10.80
C LYS A 130 10.52 10.16 -11.41
N GLN A 131 10.56 10.49 -12.69
CA GLN A 131 11.78 10.98 -13.33
C GLN A 131 12.19 12.34 -12.75
N GLU A 132 11.25 13.29 -12.62
CA GLU A 132 11.50 14.58 -11.96
C GLU A 132 12.02 14.40 -10.51
N SER A 133 11.52 13.38 -9.80
CA SER A 133 11.99 13.03 -8.46
C SER A 133 13.39 12.41 -8.48
N ILE A 134 13.75 11.62 -9.50
CA ILE A 134 15.12 11.12 -9.67
C ILE A 134 16.07 12.29 -9.89
N ASP A 135 15.72 13.19 -10.80
CA ASP A 135 16.55 14.34 -11.16
C ASP A 135 16.78 15.24 -9.94
N MET A 136 15.72 15.56 -9.20
CA MET A 136 15.80 16.31 -7.93
C MET A 136 16.68 15.60 -6.88
N LEU A 137 16.55 14.28 -6.73
CA LEU A 137 17.37 13.54 -5.78
C LEU A 137 18.85 13.57 -6.18
N LEU A 138 19.17 13.46 -7.48
CA LEU A 138 20.54 13.52 -8.00
C LEU A 138 21.19 14.91 -7.85
N GLU A 139 20.43 15.96 -7.53
CA GLU A 139 20.98 17.26 -7.10
C GLU A 139 21.55 17.22 -5.68
N THR A 140 21.13 16.24 -4.87
CA THR A 140 21.65 16.07 -3.50
C THR A 140 22.93 15.22 -3.52
N ASP A 141 23.92 15.64 -2.73
CA ASP A 141 25.23 14.98 -2.65
C ASP A 141 25.11 13.49 -2.29
N LEU A 142 24.17 13.14 -1.41
CA LEU A 142 23.88 11.75 -0.99
C LEU A 142 23.55 10.84 -2.15
N TYR A 143 22.55 11.21 -2.94
CA TYR A 143 22.08 10.35 -4.02
C TYR A 143 23.00 10.42 -5.23
N ARG A 144 23.66 11.56 -5.46
CA ARG A 144 24.67 11.71 -6.51
C ARG A 144 25.90 10.84 -6.24
N ALA A 145 26.44 10.86 -5.02
CA ALA A 145 27.52 9.98 -4.59
C ALA A 145 27.11 8.51 -4.66
N SER A 146 25.91 8.18 -4.17
CA SER A 146 25.38 6.80 -4.24
C SER A 146 25.26 6.29 -5.68
N ALA A 147 24.79 7.12 -6.62
CA ALA A 147 24.67 6.75 -8.02
C ALA A 147 26.06 6.57 -8.67
N PHE A 148 27.01 7.45 -8.32
CA PHE A 148 28.39 7.36 -8.83
C PHE A 148 29.08 6.07 -8.36
N ILE A 149 29.06 5.76 -7.06
CA ILE A 149 29.76 4.59 -6.53
C ILE A 149 29.13 3.26 -6.96
N ARG A 150 27.84 3.26 -7.29
CA ARG A 150 27.15 2.10 -7.89
C ARG A 150 27.45 1.95 -9.38
N GLY A 151 27.94 3.00 -10.04
CA GLY A 151 28.20 3.03 -11.48
C GLY A 151 26.97 3.42 -12.32
N ASP A 152 25.89 3.88 -11.69
CA ASP A 152 24.70 4.42 -12.35
C ASP A 152 24.96 5.82 -12.93
N LEU A 153 25.93 6.54 -12.34
CA LEU A 153 26.40 7.84 -12.80
C LEU A 153 27.89 7.74 -13.16
N ILE A 154 28.24 8.17 -14.38
CA ILE A 154 29.63 8.29 -14.84
C ILE A 154 30.00 9.76 -14.81
N ILE A 155 31.11 10.09 -14.18
CA ILE A 155 31.64 11.46 -14.15
C ILE A 155 33.06 11.41 -14.69
N ASP A 156 33.38 12.27 -15.66
CA ASP A 156 34.69 12.34 -16.33
C ASP A 156 35.15 11.00 -16.93
N GLY A 157 34.21 10.18 -17.40
CA GLY A 157 34.49 8.87 -17.99
C GLY A 157 34.88 7.77 -16.98
N GLN A 158 34.92 8.07 -15.68
CA GLN A 158 35.28 7.11 -14.63
C GLN A 158 34.04 6.48 -13.97
N LYS A 159 34.11 5.17 -13.69
CA LYS A 159 33.16 4.46 -12.84
C LYS A 159 33.56 4.64 -11.37
N GLY A 160 32.58 4.85 -10.49
CA GLY A 160 32.84 5.27 -9.12
C GLY A 160 33.05 4.18 -8.08
N GLN A 161 33.14 2.90 -8.46
CA GLN A 161 33.26 1.82 -7.47
C GLN A 161 34.47 2.03 -6.57
N LEU A 162 34.27 1.87 -5.26
CA LEU A 162 35.27 2.14 -4.22
C LEU A 162 36.19 0.95 -3.98
N ASN A 163 37.37 1.20 -3.43
CA ASN A 163 38.28 0.16 -3.02
C ASN A 163 37.64 -0.73 -1.94
N LYS A 164 37.50 -2.03 -2.22
CA LYS A 164 36.83 -2.98 -1.33
C LYS A 164 37.53 -3.10 0.03
N ALA A 165 38.86 -3.14 0.07
CA ALA A 165 39.59 -3.30 1.32
C ALA A 165 39.39 -2.08 2.23
N GLN A 166 39.47 -0.87 1.67
CA GLN A 166 39.25 0.37 2.39
C GLN A 166 37.82 0.49 2.93
N VAL A 167 36.80 0.15 2.14
CA VAL A 167 35.40 0.16 2.60
C VAL A 167 35.16 -0.83 3.74
N PHE A 168 35.78 -2.01 3.68
CA PHE A 168 35.66 -3.00 4.74
C PHE A 168 36.31 -2.53 6.03
N ASP A 169 37.48 -1.89 5.95
CA ASP A 169 38.17 -1.32 7.11
C ASP A 169 37.38 -0.16 7.73
N LEU A 170 36.97 0.82 6.92
CA LEU A 170 36.20 2.00 7.37
C LEU A 170 34.91 1.64 8.11
N LEU A 171 34.22 0.59 7.65
CA LEU A 171 32.93 0.17 8.22
C LEU A 171 33.07 -0.94 9.28
N ASP A 172 34.30 -1.32 9.66
CA ASP A 172 34.59 -2.44 10.57
C ASP A 172 33.85 -3.72 10.13
N LEU A 173 33.91 -4.01 8.83
CA LEU A 173 33.27 -5.15 8.19
C LEU A 173 34.25 -6.31 8.08
N ASN A 174 33.71 -7.51 8.13
CA ASN A 174 34.47 -8.72 7.88
C ASN A 174 33.65 -9.68 7.01
N ALA A 175 34.34 -10.38 6.12
CA ALA A 175 33.76 -11.55 5.50
C ALA A 175 33.47 -12.56 6.62
N ASP A 176 32.33 -13.26 6.50
CA ASP A 176 32.08 -14.38 7.39
C ASP A 176 33.25 -15.37 7.28
N PRO A 177 33.91 -15.74 8.38
CA PRO A 177 34.91 -16.82 8.35
C PRO A 177 34.36 -18.10 7.73
N VAL A 178 33.04 -18.34 7.88
CA VAL A 178 32.32 -19.45 7.26
C VAL A 178 32.38 -19.42 5.72
N PHE A 179 32.47 -18.25 5.09
CA PHE A 179 32.52 -18.11 3.63
C PHE A 179 33.92 -17.74 3.09
N ALA A 180 34.95 -17.67 3.95
CA ALA A 180 36.31 -17.34 3.55
C ALA A 180 37.03 -18.51 2.84
N ASP A 181 38.15 -18.22 2.16
CA ASP A 181 39.02 -19.24 1.57
C ASP A 181 39.99 -19.85 2.60
N GLN A 182 40.19 -19.18 3.74
CA GLN A 182 41.06 -19.63 4.81
C GLN A 182 40.41 -20.72 5.64
N VAL A 183 41.19 -21.73 6.03
CA VAL A 183 40.78 -22.77 6.99
C VAL A 183 40.67 -22.13 8.37
N VAL A 184 39.69 -22.59 9.16
CA VAL A 184 39.55 -22.23 10.58
C VAL A 184 39.73 -23.52 11.39
N PRO A 185 40.99 -23.90 11.72
CA PRO A 185 41.29 -25.21 12.31
C PRO A 185 40.54 -25.54 13.60
N GLN A 186 40.14 -24.50 14.35
CA GLN A 186 39.42 -24.63 15.61
C GLN A 186 38.02 -25.23 15.46
N VAL A 187 37.41 -25.13 14.27
CA VAL A 187 35.99 -25.47 14.07
C VAL A 187 35.67 -26.15 12.74
N ASP A 188 36.54 -26.04 11.75
CA ASP A 188 36.32 -26.70 10.48
C ASP A 188 36.53 -28.21 10.64
N SER A 189 35.69 -29.01 10.00
CA SER A 189 35.94 -30.43 9.84
C SER A 189 36.92 -30.66 8.68
N LEU A 190 37.50 -31.84 8.57
CA LEU A 190 38.48 -32.18 7.55
C LEU A 190 37.92 -31.95 6.14
N LEU A 191 36.68 -32.36 5.84
CA LEU A 191 36.07 -32.11 4.54
C LEU A 191 35.81 -30.62 4.26
N VAL A 192 35.52 -29.82 5.30
CA VAL A 192 35.39 -28.36 5.18
C VAL A 192 36.76 -27.73 4.87
N ALA A 193 37.82 -28.17 5.55
CA ALA A 193 39.19 -27.72 5.31
C ALA A 193 39.67 -28.11 3.90
N ILE A 194 39.40 -29.34 3.46
CA ILE A 194 39.68 -29.83 2.10
C ILE A 194 39.00 -28.94 1.05
N ALA A 195 37.72 -28.62 1.22
CA ALA A 195 36.99 -27.75 0.29
C ALA A 195 37.60 -26.32 0.23
N ARG A 196 38.10 -25.81 1.36
CA ARG A 196 38.77 -24.50 1.44
C ARG A 196 40.15 -24.49 0.78
N LEU A 197 40.92 -25.56 0.97
CA LEU A 197 42.29 -25.73 0.43
C LEU A 197 42.34 -26.12 -1.05
N GLY A 198 41.19 -26.19 -1.71
CA GLY A 198 41.08 -26.35 -3.15
C GLY A 198 40.39 -27.64 -3.60
N GLY A 199 39.98 -28.53 -2.69
CA GLY A 199 39.29 -29.77 -2.99
C GLY A 199 40.21 -30.89 -3.53
N LEU A 200 39.77 -32.12 -3.37
CA LEU A 200 40.42 -33.34 -3.88
C LEU A 200 39.99 -33.65 -5.31
N SER A 201 40.88 -34.29 -6.07
CA SER A 201 40.58 -34.78 -7.42
C SER A 201 39.54 -35.89 -7.33
N ARG A 202 38.43 -35.73 -8.05
CA ARG A 202 37.35 -36.71 -8.10
C ARG A 202 37.83 -38.06 -8.67
N GLU A 203 38.68 -38.03 -9.69
CA GLU A 203 39.21 -39.26 -10.32
C GLU A 203 40.15 -40.00 -9.37
N LEU A 204 41.06 -39.29 -8.71
CA LEU A 204 42.02 -39.91 -7.80
C LEU A 204 41.35 -40.41 -6.51
N ALA A 205 40.35 -39.67 -6.00
CA ALA A 205 39.50 -40.13 -4.90
C ALA A 205 38.87 -41.50 -5.20
N GLN A 206 38.30 -41.68 -6.39
CA GLN A 206 37.71 -42.97 -6.79
C GLN A 206 38.73 -44.11 -6.88
N ARG A 207 39.97 -43.83 -7.32
CA ARG A 207 41.04 -44.84 -7.40
C ARG A 207 41.49 -45.33 -6.03
N GLU A 208 41.50 -44.44 -5.04
CA GLU A 208 41.80 -44.76 -3.62
C GLU A 208 40.58 -45.33 -2.87
N GLY A 209 39.50 -45.67 -3.58
CA GLY A 209 38.29 -46.26 -2.98
C GLY A 209 37.38 -45.28 -2.23
N VAL A 210 37.63 -43.97 -2.33
CA VAL A 210 36.74 -42.93 -1.81
C VAL A 210 35.62 -42.67 -2.81
N ASP A 211 34.37 -42.87 -2.42
CA ASP A 211 33.21 -42.50 -3.25
C ASP A 211 32.89 -41.00 -3.11
N PRO A 212 33.16 -40.16 -4.13
CA PRO A 212 32.94 -38.72 -4.08
C PRO A 212 31.46 -38.33 -3.96
N ASP A 213 30.56 -39.28 -4.25
CA ASP A 213 29.11 -39.10 -4.20
C ASP A 213 28.52 -39.57 -2.85
N ASN A 214 29.36 -40.02 -1.91
CA ASN A 214 28.90 -40.40 -0.58
C ASN A 214 28.73 -39.20 0.37
N TRP A 215 29.16 -37.99 -0.04
CA TRP A 215 28.92 -36.77 0.74
C TRP A 215 27.47 -36.28 0.61
N ARG A 216 26.75 -36.28 1.74
CA ARG A 216 25.41 -35.69 1.88
C ARG A 216 25.49 -34.59 2.92
N GLY A 217 25.69 -33.34 2.48
CA GLY A 217 25.76 -32.19 3.38
C GLY A 217 24.60 -32.16 4.39
N ARG A 218 24.85 -31.57 5.57
CA ARG A 218 23.90 -31.48 6.70
C ARG A 218 22.55 -30.91 6.22
N ASN A 219 21.55 -31.77 6.00
CA ASN A 219 20.16 -31.50 5.54
C ASN A 219 19.86 -31.37 4.02
N SER A 220 20.45 -32.19 3.13
CA SER A 220 20.10 -32.15 1.68
C SER A 220 19.62 -33.48 1.07
N ARG A 221 18.70 -33.39 0.08
CA ARG A 221 18.26 -34.51 -0.80
C ARG A 221 19.17 -34.73 -2.01
N THR A 222 20.16 -33.87 -2.23
CA THR A 222 21.11 -33.96 -3.35
C THR A 222 22.48 -34.39 -2.86
N ILE A 223 23.07 -35.34 -3.58
CA ILE A 223 24.41 -35.89 -3.38
C ILE A 223 25.48 -34.86 -3.86
N ASN A 224 26.63 -34.82 -3.19
CA ASN A 224 27.80 -33.98 -3.53
C ASN A 224 27.50 -32.47 -3.46
N GLN A 225 26.91 -32.01 -2.35
CA GLN A 225 26.71 -30.57 -2.14
C GLN A 225 28.02 -29.86 -1.81
N PRO A 226 28.31 -28.71 -2.43
CA PRO A 226 29.47 -27.90 -2.10
C PRO A 226 29.35 -27.35 -0.67
N VAL A 227 30.48 -27.37 0.05
CA VAL A 227 30.61 -26.78 1.38
C VAL A 227 30.81 -25.27 1.20
N PHE A 228 29.80 -24.48 1.57
CA PHE A 228 29.80 -23.01 1.41
C PHE A 228 30.08 -22.54 -0.04
N GLY A 229 29.61 -23.30 -1.03
CA GLY A 229 29.84 -23.01 -2.46
C GLY A 229 31.17 -23.53 -3.02
N LYS A 230 31.99 -24.22 -2.20
CA LYS A 230 33.24 -24.86 -2.59
C LYS A 230 33.07 -26.39 -2.70
N PRO A 231 33.36 -27.02 -3.85
CA PRO A 231 33.29 -28.48 -3.96
C PRO A 231 34.41 -29.16 -3.18
N ILE A 232 34.10 -30.23 -2.47
CA ILE A 232 35.10 -31.10 -1.81
C ILE A 232 35.83 -31.91 -2.88
N PHE A 233 35.10 -32.49 -3.84
CA PHE A 233 35.64 -33.27 -4.94
C PHE A 233 35.38 -32.57 -6.27
N LYS A 234 36.43 -32.31 -7.04
CA LYS A 234 36.34 -31.60 -8.33
C LYS A 234 37.29 -32.20 -9.37
N ILE A 235 37.11 -31.82 -10.63
CA ILE A 235 37.89 -32.37 -11.76
C ILE A 235 39.36 -31.94 -11.67
N ASP A 236 39.61 -30.69 -11.35
CA ASP A 236 40.93 -30.05 -11.22
C ASP A 236 41.45 -30.06 -9.75
N GLY A 237 41.03 -31.06 -8.96
CA GLY A 237 41.36 -31.15 -7.54
C GLY A 237 42.77 -31.68 -7.29
N LEU A 238 43.23 -31.55 -6.05
CA LEU A 238 44.54 -32.03 -5.62
C LEU A 238 44.52 -33.55 -5.40
N ASP A 239 45.67 -34.21 -5.55
CA ASP A 239 45.85 -35.56 -5.03
C ASP A 239 45.94 -35.56 -3.48
N PHE A 240 45.89 -36.75 -2.89
CA PHE A 240 45.90 -36.90 -1.43
C PHE A 240 47.22 -36.47 -0.80
N ASP A 241 48.37 -36.67 -1.45
CA ASP A 241 49.66 -36.25 -0.90
C ASP A 241 49.78 -34.73 -0.88
N ALA A 242 49.43 -34.05 -1.97
CA ALA A 242 49.43 -32.60 -2.07
C ALA A 242 48.39 -31.95 -1.15
N MET A 243 47.22 -32.57 -0.97
CA MET A 243 46.22 -32.10 -0.02
C MET A 243 46.70 -32.29 1.43
N ARG A 244 47.32 -33.44 1.75
CA ARG A 244 47.88 -33.74 3.07
C ARG A 244 48.93 -32.71 3.48
N GLU A 245 49.81 -32.30 2.55
CA GLU A 245 50.79 -31.24 2.81
C GLU A 245 50.13 -29.91 3.17
N ARG A 246 49.07 -29.51 2.45
CA ARG A 246 48.33 -28.26 2.78
C ARG A 246 47.59 -28.35 4.11
N LEU A 247 47.05 -29.52 4.42
CA LEU A 247 46.34 -29.81 5.66
C LEU A 247 47.27 -29.80 6.88
N TYR A 248 48.54 -30.17 6.70
CA TYR A 248 49.53 -30.22 7.76
C TYR A 248 49.73 -28.87 8.44
N ASP A 249 49.86 -27.81 7.63
CA ASP A 249 50.05 -26.43 8.11
C ASP A 249 48.85 -25.93 8.91
N GLU A 250 47.67 -26.46 8.62
CA GLU A 250 46.40 -26.14 9.30
C GLU A 250 46.11 -27.06 10.49
N GLY A 251 47.03 -27.97 10.85
CA GLY A 251 46.92 -28.86 12.01
C GLY A 251 46.12 -30.15 11.79
N TYR A 252 45.75 -30.47 10.55
CA TYR A 252 45.18 -31.78 10.18
C TYR A 252 46.34 -32.69 9.79
N ARG A 253 46.77 -33.55 10.73
CA ARG A 253 48.03 -34.30 10.62
C ARG A 253 47.77 -35.76 10.29
N TYR A 254 48.35 -36.22 9.19
CA TYR A 254 48.30 -37.60 8.71
C TYR A 254 49.71 -38.03 8.30
N GLU A 255 50.11 -39.25 8.66
CA GLU A 255 51.48 -39.75 8.43
C GLU A 255 51.70 -40.11 6.95
N SER A 256 50.65 -40.57 6.27
CA SER A 256 50.66 -40.95 4.85
C SER A 256 49.39 -40.49 4.11
N ALA A 257 49.40 -40.57 2.77
CA ALA A 257 48.19 -40.38 1.96
C ALA A 257 47.08 -41.37 2.32
N SER A 258 47.44 -42.62 2.66
CA SER A 258 46.49 -43.65 3.08
C SER A 258 45.75 -43.23 4.35
N ASP A 259 46.44 -42.63 5.32
CA ASP A 259 45.80 -42.17 6.56
C ASP A 259 44.83 -41.02 6.31
N LEU A 260 45.12 -40.14 5.33
CA LEU A 260 44.19 -39.10 4.90
C LEU A 260 42.97 -39.70 4.17
N VAL A 261 43.17 -40.73 3.34
CA VAL A 261 42.07 -41.46 2.68
C VAL A 261 41.12 -42.05 3.73
N ASP A 262 41.67 -42.72 4.74
CA ASP A 262 40.90 -43.32 5.83
C ASP A 262 40.12 -42.24 6.61
N ALA A 263 40.74 -41.11 6.90
CA ALA A 263 40.09 -39.98 7.58
C ALA A 263 38.97 -39.35 6.75
N VAL A 264 39.16 -39.23 5.43
CA VAL A 264 38.12 -38.74 4.51
C VAL A 264 36.94 -39.71 4.45
N GLN A 265 37.19 -41.02 4.36
CA GLN A 265 36.14 -42.04 4.39
C GLN A 265 35.38 -42.05 5.72
N LEU A 266 36.11 -41.88 6.83
CA LEU A 266 35.54 -41.78 8.16
C LEU A 266 34.59 -40.56 8.27
N GLU A 267 34.97 -39.41 7.74
CA GLU A 267 34.08 -38.24 7.73
C GLU A 267 32.89 -38.38 6.79
N LEU A 268 33.09 -38.99 5.61
CA LEU A 268 31.99 -39.34 4.71
C LEU A 268 31.00 -40.32 5.33
N SER A 269 31.45 -41.18 6.25
CA SER A 269 30.58 -42.09 7.02
C SER A 269 29.73 -41.39 8.09
N GLY A 270 29.99 -40.11 8.36
CA GLY A 270 29.25 -39.27 9.30
C GLY A 270 29.98 -38.95 10.60
N THR A 271 31.25 -39.34 10.74
CA THR A 271 32.07 -39.04 11.93
C THR A 271 32.95 -37.82 11.66
N GLU A 272 32.65 -36.66 12.25
CA GLU A 272 33.43 -35.45 12.01
C GLU A 272 34.89 -35.62 12.47
N VAL A 273 35.82 -35.33 11.56
CA VAL A 273 37.26 -35.33 11.82
C VAL A 273 37.72 -33.89 11.91
N HIS A 274 38.49 -33.54 12.94
CA HIS A 274 38.95 -32.17 13.16
C HIS A 274 40.47 -32.09 13.31
N SER A 275 41.00 -30.87 13.23
CA SER A 275 42.43 -30.61 13.43
C SER A 275 42.84 -30.82 14.89
N VAL A 276 44.15 -30.83 15.16
CA VAL A 276 44.69 -30.80 16.52
C VAL A 276 44.38 -29.49 17.28
N PHE A 277 43.93 -28.45 16.57
CA PHE A 277 43.54 -27.17 17.14
C PHE A 277 42.04 -27.07 17.41
N TYR A 278 41.28 -28.15 17.21
CA TYR A 278 39.83 -28.17 17.41
C TYR A 278 39.45 -27.74 18.82
N ASP A 279 38.52 -26.78 18.88
CA ASP A 279 37.99 -26.23 20.11
C ASP A 279 36.45 -26.16 19.97
N PRO A 280 35.71 -27.04 20.66
CA PRO A 280 34.25 -27.07 20.57
C PRO A 280 33.57 -25.80 21.12
N ASP A 281 34.28 -25.01 21.92
CA ASP A 281 33.79 -23.75 22.50
C ASP A 281 34.23 -22.52 21.67
N PHE A 282 34.92 -22.71 20.55
CA PHE A 282 35.40 -21.62 19.72
C PHE A 282 34.25 -20.85 19.05
N GLU A 283 34.04 -19.61 19.50
CA GLU A 283 33.09 -18.71 18.87
C GLU A 283 33.68 -18.06 17.61
N ARG A 284 33.13 -18.41 16.44
CA ARG A 284 33.43 -17.68 15.20
C ARG A 284 33.07 -16.21 15.38
N LYS A 285 33.97 -15.31 14.97
CA LYS A 285 33.65 -13.88 14.88
C LYS A 285 32.40 -13.71 14.02
N LYS A 286 31.39 -13.02 14.57
CA LYS A 286 30.14 -12.74 13.83
C LYS A 286 30.46 -11.96 12.56
N ALA A 287 29.94 -12.45 11.45
CA ALA A 287 30.05 -11.79 10.17
C ALA A 287 29.34 -10.43 10.19
N LYS A 288 30.04 -9.41 9.72
CA LYS A 288 29.54 -8.07 9.46
C LYS A 288 29.68 -7.84 7.96
N PRO A 289 28.76 -8.39 7.14
CA PRO A 289 28.84 -8.24 5.71
C PRO A 289 28.54 -6.80 5.29
N LEU A 290 28.95 -6.46 4.06
CA LEU A 290 28.63 -5.18 3.45
C LEU A 290 27.10 -4.93 3.48
N PRO A 291 26.63 -3.76 3.96
CA PRO A 291 25.21 -3.42 3.96
C PRO A 291 24.59 -3.57 2.57
N ARG A 292 23.35 -4.05 2.50
CA ARG A 292 22.66 -4.34 1.22
C ARG A 292 22.64 -3.15 0.25
N ASN A 293 22.50 -1.93 0.78
CA ASN A 293 22.47 -0.72 -0.05
C ASN A 293 23.84 -0.39 -0.67
N LEU A 294 24.93 -0.94 -0.15
CA LEU A 294 26.28 -0.79 -0.68
C LEU A 294 26.69 -1.97 -1.57
N TRP A 295 25.82 -2.93 -1.84
CA TRP A 295 26.13 -4.01 -2.77
C TRP A 295 26.40 -3.47 -4.18
N GLY A 296 27.44 -4.01 -4.82
CA GLY A 296 27.90 -3.58 -6.14
C GLY A 296 28.66 -2.24 -6.16
N THR A 297 28.89 -1.61 -5.00
CA THR A 297 29.59 -0.32 -4.91
C THR A 297 31.10 -0.42 -4.74
N THR A 298 31.65 -1.64 -4.63
CA THR A 298 33.07 -1.88 -4.37
C THR A 298 33.73 -2.77 -5.41
N ALA A 299 35.02 -2.54 -5.65
CA ALA A 299 35.88 -3.33 -6.53
C ALA A 299 37.27 -3.53 -5.90
N LYS A 300 38.01 -4.56 -6.33
CA LYS A 300 39.36 -4.86 -5.79
C LYS A 300 40.34 -3.69 -6.00
N ASN A 301 40.30 -3.09 -7.19
CA ASN A 301 41.11 -1.92 -7.56
C ASN A 301 40.19 -0.70 -7.79
N GLY A 302 39.26 -0.47 -6.85
CA GLY A 302 38.35 0.68 -6.91
C GLY A 302 39.02 1.99 -6.49
N LEU A 303 38.27 3.09 -6.62
CA LEU A 303 38.71 4.44 -6.24
C LEU A 303 38.91 4.56 -4.73
N ASP A 304 39.76 5.51 -4.34
CA ASP A 304 39.93 5.88 -2.93
C ASP A 304 38.63 6.50 -2.38
N ALA A 305 38.17 5.96 -1.25
CA ALA A 305 36.89 6.34 -0.67
C ALA A 305 36.91 7.75 -0.06
N GLU A 306 38.05 8.23 0.43
CA GLU A 306 38.18 9.59 0.98
C GLU A 306 38.18 10.64 -0.14
N GLU A 307 38.88 10.37 -1.25
CA GLU A 307 38.83 11.23 -2.43
C GLU A 307 37.41 11.36 -2.98
N VAL A 308 36.70 10.23 -3.08
CA VAL A 308 35.30 10.23 -3.56
C VAL A 308 34.39 10.96 -2.56
N ALA A 309 34.56 10.76 -1.26
CA ALA A 309 33.78 11.47 -0.25
C ALA A 309 33.99 12.99 -0.30
N ALA A 310 35.25 13.44 -0.38
CA ALA A 310 35.60 14.85 -0.51
C ALA A 310 35.01 15.46 -1.80
N ARG A 311 35.02 14.73 -2.91
CA ARG A 311 34.45 15.15 -4.20
C ARG A 311 32.96 15.52 -4.09
N PHE A 312 32.21 14.81 -3.26
CA PHE A 312 30.78 15.05 -3.03
C PHE A 312 30.50 15.80 -1.73
N GLY A 313 31.51 16.44 -1.12
CA GLY A 313 31.30 17.31 0.04
C GLY A 313 30.97 16.58 1.36
N PHE A 314 31.28 15.29 1.46
CA PHE A 314 31.15 14.56 2.73
C PHE A 314 32.31 14.87 3.67
N ALA A 315 32.04 14.80 4.97
CA ALA A 315 33.07 15.04 5.99
C ALA A 315 34.16 13.96 6.00
N SER A 316 33.80 12.73 5.63
CA SER A 316 34.73 11.60 5.48
C SER A 316 34.09 10.48 4.64
N ALA A 317 34.91 9.53 4.19
CA ALA A 317 34.44 8.30 3.56
C ALA A 317 33.49 7.52 4.47
N TYR A 318 33.78 7.46 5.77
CA TYR A 318 32.89 6.83 6.75
C TYR A 318 31.51 7.50 6.81
N ASP A 319 31.47 8.84 6.86
CA ASP A 319 30.20 9.60 6.89
C ASP A 319 29.36 9.34 5.62
N MET A 320 30.01 9.39 4.44
CA MET A 320 29.37 9.08 3.16
C MET A 320 28.77 7.66 3.17
N LEU A 321 29.58 6.65 3.48
CA LEU A 321 29.17 5.25 3.46
C LEU A 321 28.06 4.96 4.46
N ASN A 322 28.14 5.52 5.68
CA ASN A 322 27.13 5.33 6.71
C ASN A 322 25.78 5.96 6.30
N LYS A 323 25.81 7.17 5.71
CA LYS A 323 24.60 7.82 5.19
C LYS A 323 23.98 7.05 4.03
N ILE A 324 24.79 6.59 3.06
CA ILE A 324 24.30 5.78 1.93
C ILE A 324 23.75 4.43 2.41
N ALA A 325 24.41 3.78 3.37
CA ALA A 325 23.96 2.50 3.92
C ALA A 325 22.56 2.60 4.56
N LYS A 326 22.26 3.72 5.22
CA LYS A 326 20.97 3.97 5.89
C LYS A 326 19.89 4.56 4.98
N ALA A 327 20.28 5.20 3.88
CA ALA A 327 19.34 5.83 2.97
C ALA A 327 18.58 4.79 2.11
N PRO A 328 17.30 5.03 1.77
CA PRO A 328 16.61 4.25 0.75
C PRO A 328 17.32 4.38 -0.60
N LEU A 329 17.28 3.35 -1.44
CA LEU A 329 17.85 3.39 -2.79
C LEU A 329 17.20 4.51 -3.64
N LEU A 330 17.95 5.10 -4.57
CA LEU A 330 17.48 6.19 -5.45
C LEU A 330 16.10 5.90 -6.06
N HIS A 331 15.95 4.75 -6.71
CA HIS A 331 14.67 4.36 -7.32
C HIS A 331 13.55 4.14 -6.30
N GLN A 332 13.87 3.66 -5.09
CA GLN A 332 12.89 3.49 -4.03
C GLN A 332 12.41 4.84 -3.51
N ARG A 333 13.33 5.78 -3.22
CA ARG A 333 12.97 7.13 -2.77
C ARG A 333 12.21 7.91 -3.84
N ALA A 334 12.65 7.84 -5.09
CA ALA A 334 11.95 8.49 -6.20
C ALA A 334 10.53 7.94 -6.40
N THR A 335 10.35 6.62 -6.28
CA THR A 335 9.01 6.00 -6.35
C THR A 335 8.13 6.46 -5.18
N ALA A 336 8.69 6.57 -3.97
CA ALA A 336 7.96 7.09 -2.82
C ALA A 336 7.54 8.56 -3.01
N LEU A 337 8.45 9.43 -3.45
CA LEU A 337 8.17 10.84 -3.76
C LEU A 337 7.11 10.99 -4.86
N ALA A 338 7.21 10.19 -5.92
CA ALA A 338 6.21 10.18 -6.98
C ALA A 338 4.84 9.79 -6.45
N ARG A 339 4.77 8.74 -5.62
CA ARG A 339 3.52 8.33 -4.98
C ARG A 339 2.96 9.42 -4.07
N GLU A 340 3.79 10.04 -3.22
CA GLU A 340 3.40 11.17 -2.37
C GLU A 340 2.83 12.33 -3.20
N HIS A 341 3.47 12.64 -4.33
CA HIS A 341 3.01 13.68 -5.25
C HIS A 341 1.65 13.33 -5.90
N MET A 342 1.50 12.10 -6.39
CA MET A 342 0.24 11.63 -6.99
C MET A 342 -0.89 11.62 -5.95
N VAL A 343 -0.62 11.13 -4.74
CA VAL A 343 -1.57 11.17 -3.61
C VAL A 343 -1.94 12.61 -3.27
N ARG A 344 -0.98 13.52 -3.14
CA ARG A 344 -1.26 14.94 -2.84
C ARG A 344 -2.12 15.59 -3.93
N LYS A 345 -1.92 15.23 -5.20
CA LYS A 345 -2.65 15.79 -6.33
C LYS A 345 -4.06 15.21 -6.46
N HIS A 346 -4.26 13.95 -6.09
CA HIS A 346 -5.46 13.20 -6.45
C HIS A 346 -6.26 12.63 -5.26
N GLY A 347 -5.71 12.70 -4.05
CA GLY A 347 -6.21 12.08 -2.83
C GLY A 347 -5.81 10.61 -2.71
N ASP A 348 -5.82 10.11 -1.48
CA ASP A 348 -5.66 8.70 -1.15
C ASP A 348 -6.92 8.22 -0.44
N ILE A 349 -7.80 7.56 -1.19
CA ILE A 349 -9.13 7.20 -0.71
C ILE A 349 -9.10 6.31 0.53
N LEU A 350 -8.04 5.51 0.70
CA LEU A 350 -7.92 4.57 1.82
C LEU A 350 -7.54 5.26 3.13
N ASN A 351 -6.88 6.42 3.06
CA ASN A 351 -6.25 7.05 4.24
C ASN A 351 -6.68 8.50 4.48
N ASP A 352 -7.35 9.15 3.53
CA ASP A 352 -7.71 10.58 3.62
C ASP A 352 -9.16 10.86 4.11
N GLY A 353 -9.91 9.82 4.52
CA GLY A 353 -11.29 9.96 4.95
C GLY A 353 -12.33 9.87 3.82
N THR A 354 -11.88 9.79 2.56
CA THR A 354 -12.79 9.78 1.40
C THR A 354 -13.61 8.48 1.35
N ILE A 355 -13.05 7.32 1.70
CA ILE A 355 -13.80 6.06 1.68
C ILE A 355 -14.92 6.06 2.72
N GLU A 356 -14.68 6.58 3.93
CA GLU A 356 -15.70 6.76 4.96
C GLU A 356 -16.84 7.65 4.45
N LEU A 357 -16.50 8.77 3.80
CA LEU A 357 -17.48 9.69 3.25
C LEU A 357 -18.31 9.01 2.15
N GLN A 358 -17.66 8.31 1.22
CA GLN A 358 -18.34 7.58 0.16
C GLN A 358 -19.21 6.43 0.70
N ALA A 359 -18.78 5.76 1.77
CA ALA A 359 -19.55 4.74 2.46
C ALA A 359 -20.82 5.34 3.10
N ARG A 360 -20.72 6.49 3.77
CA ARG A 360 -21.89 7.22 4.31
C ARG A 360 -22.86 7.64 3.22
N GLU A 361 -22.35 8.19 2.12
CA GLU A 361 -23.18 8.52 0.95
C GLU A 361 -23.88 7.29 0.36
N ALA A 362 -23.14 6.19 0.18
CA ALA A 362 -23.68 4.95 -0.37
C ALA A 362 -24.73 4.30 0.55
N ALA A 363 -24.56 4.41 1.86
CA ALA A 363 -25.53 3.97 2.85
C ALA A 363 -26.81 4.82 2.84
N LYS A 364 -26.77 6.06 2.33
CA LYS A 364 -27.94 6.95 2.14
C LYS A 364 -28.56 6.75 0.76
N ASN A 365 -28.93 5.50 0.48
CA ASN A 365 -29.57 5.10 -0.77
C ASN A 365 -31.10 5.05 -0.66
N GLU A 366 -31.77 4.96 -1.82
CA GLU A 366 -33.23 4.88 -1.91
C GLU A 366 -33.82 3.64 -1.21
N GLU A 367 -33.07 2.54 -1.16
CA GLU A 367 -33.50 1.35 -0.43
C GLU A 367 -33.55 1.63 1.08
N HIS A 368 -32.60 2.39 1.63
CA HIS A 368 -32.66 2.83 3.03
C HIS A 368 -33.89 3.72 3.30
N ALA A 369 -34.24 4.62 2.36
CA ALA A 369 -35.47 5.39 2.48
C ALA A 369 -36.73 4.50 2.52
N LYS A 370 -36.75 3.39 1.76
CA LYS A 370 -37.84 2.40 1.84
C LYS A 370 -37.87 1.67 3.19
N VAL A 371 -36.71 1.34 3.76
CA VAL A 371 -36.62 0.77 5.12
C VAL A 371 -37.22 1.74 6.15
N LEU A 372 -36.89 3.03 6.06
CA LEU A 372 -37.48 4.04 6.95
C LEU A 372 -38.99 4.18 6.75
N MET A 373 -39.47 4.11 5.50
CA MET A 373 -40.90 4.15 5.20
C MET A 373 -41.66 2.95 5.75
N THR A 374 -41.12 1.74 5.68
CA THR A 374 -41.77 0.55 6.28
C THR A 374 -41.85 0.69 7.79
N ALA A 375 -40.79 1.16 8.44
CA ALA A 375 -40.79 1.45 9.87
C ALA A 375 -41.82 2.52 10.27
N ILE A 376 -41.90 3.63 9.52
CA ILE A 376 -42.87 4.70 9.75
C ILE A 376 -44.31 4.18 9.60
N LYS A 377 -44.59 3.37 8.58
CA LYS A 377 -45.92 2.78 8.37
C LYS A 377 -46.32 1.86 9.52
N ALA A 378 -45.40 1.04 10.02
CA ALA A 378 -45.67 0.16 11.15
C ALA A 378 -45.94 0.94 12.44
N LEU A 379 -45.15 1.97 12.75
CA LEU A 379 -45.42 2.85 13.89
C LEU A 379 -46.74 3.62 13.74
N GLY A 380 -47.05 4.09 12.53
CA GLY A 380 -48.35 4.71 12.24
C GLY A 380 -49.51 3.76 12.54
N LYS A 381 -49.43 2.50 12.08
CA LYS A 381 -50.43 1.47 12.36
C LYS A 381 -50.57 1.22 13.87
N LYS A 382 -49.44 1.11 14.60
CA LYS A 382 -49.41 0.88 16.05
C LYS A 382 -50.03 2.02 16.86
N THR A 383 -49.80 3.27 16.43
CA THR A 383 -50.34 4.49 17.06
C THR A 383 -51.75 4.85 16.60
N GLY A 384 -52.36 4.09 15.69
CA GLY A 384 -53.64 4.44 15.06
C GLY A 384 -53.56 5.65 14.11
N THR A 385 -52.35 6.17 13.83
CA THR A 385 -52.12 7.30 12.94
C THR A 385 -51.88 6.82 11.51
N LYS A 386 -52.77 7.19 10.58
CA LYS A 386 -52.57 6.87 9.15
C LYS A 386 -51.50 7.78 8.55
N VAL A 387 -50.28 7.27 8.39
CA VAL A 387 -49.16 8.02 7.84
C VAL A 387 -49.07 7.81 6.33
N ASN A 388 -49.44 8.83 5.55
CA ASN A 388 -49.29 8.84 4.10
C ASN A 388 -48.18 9.82 3.68
N ILE A 389 -46.95 9.31 3.56
CA ILE A 389 -45.79 10.12 3.15
C ILE A 389 -45.47 9.84 1.69
N ASP A 390 -45.49 10.90 0.88
CA ASP A 390 -44.99 10.88 -0.48
C ASP A 390 -43.48 11.17 -0.50
N ARG A 391 -42.70 10.16 -0.91
CA ARG A 391 -41.25 10.27 -1.07
C ARG A 391 -40.84 11.28 -2.15
N GLY A 392 -41.61 11.37 -3.23
CA GLY A 392 -41.38 12.33 -4.31
C GLY A 392 -41.53 13.76 -3.79
N TYR A 393 -42.57 14.01 -3.00
CA TYR A 393 -42.75 15.29 -2.33
C TYR A 393 -41.58 15.62 -1.38
N LEU A 394 -41.16 14.69 -0.52
CA LEU A 394 -40.01 14.91 0.37
C LEU A 394 -38.72 15.22 -0.40
N LYS A 395 -38.49 14.56 -1.53
CA LYS A 395 -37.35 14.82 -2.40
C LYS A 395 -37.40 16.23 -2.98
N VAL A 396 -38.56 16.65 -3.50
CA VAL A 396 -38.76 18.02 -4.04
C VAL A 396 -38.59 19.07 -2.94
N GLN A 397 -39.11 18.81 -1.74
CA GLN A 397 -38.98 19.73 -0.61
C GLN A 397 -37.52 19.82 -0.13
N ALA A 398 -36.78 18.71 -0.12
CA ALA A 398 -35.35 18.72 0.16
C ALA A 398 -34.59 19.55 -0.89
N ALA A 399 -34.85 19.34 -2.18
CA ALA A 399 -34.28 20.12 -3.28
C ALA A 399 -34.56 21.63 -3.14
N LYS A 400 -35.80 22.00 -2.81
CA LYS A 400 -36.17 23.40 -2.56
C LYS A 400 -35.44 23.97 -1.35
N THR A 401 -35.35 23.20 -0.27
CA THR A 401 -34.72 23.63 0.98
C THR A 401 -33.21 23.83 0.79
N ILE A 402 -32.52 22.88 0.16
CA ILE A 402 -31.07 22.98 -0.10
C ILE A 402 -30.79 24.04 -1.18
N GLY A 403 -31.61 24.13 -2.22
CA GLY A 403 -31.45 25.11 -3.30
C GLY A 403 -31.71 26.57 -2.88
N ALA A 404 -32.31 26.79 -1.72
CA ALA A 404 -32.45 28.12 -1.11
C ALA A 404 -31.26 28.50 -0.20
N MET A 405 -30.35 27.57 0.10
CA MET A 405 -29.17 27.83 0.94
C MET A 405 -28.02 28.41 0.12
N GLY A 406 -27.23 29.29 0.73
CA GLY A 406 -25.94 29.71 0.15
C GLY A 406 -24.95 28.54 0.08
N ILE A 407 -24.00 28.58 -0.87
CA ILE A 407 -23.07 27.45 -1.12
C ILE A 407 -22.29 27.04 0.15
N LYS A 408 -21.86 28.02 0.97
CA LYS A 408 -21.17 27.79 2.25
C LYS A 408 -22.06 27.17 3.34
N GLU A 409 -23.37 27.38 3.24
CA GLU A 409 -24.35 26.89 4.21
C GLU A 409 -24.72 25.42 3.95
N ILE A 410 -24.59 24.97 2.71
CA ILE A 410 -24.80 23.57 2.31
C ILE A 410 -23.72 22.70 2.97
N LYS A 411 -24.04 22.20 4.16
CA LYS A 411 -23.18 21.33 4.97
C LYS A 411 -23.84 19.95 5.11
N PRO A 412 -23.52 18.96 4.24
CA PRO A 412 -24.10 17.62 4.32
C PRO A 412 -24.02 17.00 5.71
N ALA A 413 -22.89 17.17 6.40
CA ALA A 413 -22.68 16.68 7.76
C ALA A 413 -23.73 17.18 8.79
N LYS A 414 -24.34 18.35 8.57
CA LYS A 414 -25.41 18.88 9.43
C LYS A 414 -26.64 17.98 9.38
N PHE A 415 -27.08 17.62 8.17
CA PHE A 415 -28.26 16.78 7.95
C PHE A 415 -27.99 15.32 8.32
N TYR A 416 -26.77 14.84 8.08
CA TYR A 416 -26.34 13.51 8.53
C TYR A 416 -26.45 13.38 10.06
N ARG A 417 -25.85 14.32 10.82
CA ARG A 417 -25.93 14.32 12.29
C ARG A 417 -27.36 14.53 12.80
N ALA A 418 -28.17 15.33 12.10
CA ALA A 418 -29.58 15.49 12.45
C ALA A 418 -30.36 14.18 12.25
N GLY A 419 -30.09 13.44 11.18
CA GLY A 419 -30.65 12.10 10.95
C GLY A 419 -30.29 11.12 12.06
N ILE A 420 -29.01 11.05 12.45
CA ILE A 420 -28.55 10.22 13.58
C ILE A 420 -29.30 10.58 14.86
N ARG A 421 -29.36 11.87 15.23
CA ARG A 421 -30.07 12.31 16.44
C ARG A 421 -31.56 11.98 16.41
N SER A 422 -32.22 12.15 15.26
CA SER A 422 -33.62 11.74 15.09
C SER A 422 -33.78 10.23 15.25
N ALA A 423 -32.85 9.43 14.73
CA ALA A 423 -32.88 7.98 14.90
C ALA A 423 -32.67 7.55 16.35
N GLU A 424 -31.69 8.13 17.06
CA GLU A 424 -31.44 7.89 18.49
C GLU A 424 -32.64 8.26 19.35
N ARG A 425 -33.27 9.43 19.10
CA ARG A 425 -34.47 9.86 19.83
C ARG A 425 -35.66 8.94 19.57
N ALA A 426 -35.82 8.47 18.33
CA ALA A 426 -36.83 7.48 18.01
C ALA A 426 -36.61 6.18 18.79
N ALA A 427 -35.36 5.73 18.91
CA ALA A 427 -35.00 4.53 19.65
C ALA A 427 -35.36 4.63 21.14
N VAL A 428 -34.95 5.73 21.77
CA VAL A 428 -35.24 5.99 23.18
C VAL A 428 -36.75 6.03 23.41
N ALA A 429 -37.50 6.74 22.56
CA ALA A 429 -38.95 6.80 22.64
C ALA A 429 -39.60 5.40 22.50
N LEU A 430 -39.12 4.55 21.59
CA LEU A 430 -39.63 3.18 21.45
C LEU A 430 -39.36 2.32 22.69
N ASN A 431 -38.15 2.39 23.23
CA ASN A 431 -37.77 1.63 24.42
C ASN A 431 -38.59 2.03 25.65
N GLU A 432 -39.02 3.29 25.71
CA GLU A 432 -39.87 3.84 26.77
C GLU A 432 -41.37 3.68 26.47
N GLY A 433 -41.75 3.03 25.37
CA GLY A 433 -43.15 2.83 24.97
C GLY A 433 -43.87 4.07 24.44
N ARG A 434 -43.13 5.14 24.11
CA ARG A 434 -43.65 6.42 23.57
C ARG A 434 -43.74 6.35 22.04
N ASP A 435 -44.63 5.51 21.54
CA ASP A 435 -44.73 5.17 20.10
C ASP A 435 -45.06 6.37 19.21
N GLU A 436 -45.87 7.33 19.68
CA GLU A 436 -46.20 8.55 18.91
C GLU A 436 -44.98 9.46 18.71
N GLU A 437 -44.19 9.66 19.77
CA GLU A 437 -42.94 10.41 19.68
C GLU A 437 -41.92 9.70 18.79
N ALA A 438 -41.83 8.37 18.91
CA ALA A 438 -40.97 7.56 18.04
C ALA A 438 -41.35 7.70 16.57
N LEU A 439 -42.65 7.70 16.26
CA LEU A 439 -43.16 7.94 14.92
C LEU A 439 -42.71 9.32 14.40
N HIS A 440 -42.89 10.37 15.19
CA HIS A 440 -42.48 11.72 14.83
C HIS A 440 -40.98 11.79 14.50
N TYR A 441 -40.13 11.24 15.37
CA TYR A 441 -38.70 11.23 15.15
C TYR A 441 -38.28 10.38 13.94
N LYS A 442 -38.99 9.30 13.62
CA LYS A 442 -38.74 8.54 12.38
C LYS A 442 -39.11 9.31 11.11
N ILE A 443 -40.17 10.11 11.14
CA ILE A 443 -40.51 11.01 10.03
C ILE A 443 -39.41 12.06 9.85
N GLN A 444 -38.93 12.67 10.93
CA GLN A 444 -37.80 13.60 10.88
C GLN A 444 -36.52 12.92 10.34
N HIS A 445 -36.27 11.67 10.72
CA HIS A 445 -35.14 10.89 10.22
C HIS A 445 -35.22 10.72 8.70
N LEU A 446 -36.38 10.36 8.16
CA LEU A 446 -36.60 10.26 6.71
C LEU A 446 -36.42 11.62 6.01
N ALA A 447 -36.91 12.72 6.60
CA ALA A 447 -36.68 14.05 6.04
C ALA A 447 -35.18 14.41 5.98
N ASN A 448 -34.44 14.14 7.06
CA ASN A 448 -33.00 14.35 7.12
C ASN A 448 -32.22 13.45 6.14
N HIS A 449 -32.71 12.25 5.84
CA HIS A 449 -32.14 11.39 4.80
C HIS A 449 -32.15 12.07 3.43
N TYR A 450 -33.30 12.61 3.01
CA TYR A 450 -33.40 13.31 1.72
C TYR A 450 -32.64 14.63 1.73
N LEU A 451 -32.68 15.39 2.83
CA LEU A 451 -31.88 16.61 2.97
C LEU A 451 -30.38 16.33 2.87
N TYR A 452 -29.90 15.23 3.46
CA TYR A 452 -28.51 14.82 3.33
C TYR A 452 -28.15 14.49 1.88
N LYS A 453 -28.96 13.64 1.23
CA LYS A 453 -28.70 13.20 -0.15
C LYS A 453 -28.66 14.40 -1.10
N GLU A 454 -29.64 15.29 -0.99
CA GLU A 454 -29.69 16.52 -1.78
C GLU A 454 -28.52 17.46 -1.46
N ALA A 455 -28.16 17.62 -0.17
CA ALA A 455 -27.02 18.45 0.21
C ALA A 455 -25.69 17.91 -0.37
N VAL A 456 -25.50 16.59 -0.41
CA VAL A 456 -24.32 15.97 -1.03
C VAL A 456 -24.28 16.28 -2.53
N GLU A 457 -25.40 16.06 -3.24
CA GLU A 457 -25.50 16.31 -4.67
C GLU A 457 -25.28 17.79 -5.02
N ALA A 458 -25.95 18.69 -4.28
CA ALA A 458 -25.81 20.14 -4.43
C ALA A 458 -24.38 20.61 -4.12
N LYS A 459 -23.75 20.11 -3.04
CA LYS A 459 -22.37 20.47 -2.69
C LYS A 459 -21.38 20.00 -3.76
N ALA A 460 -21.52 18.77 -4.24
CA ALA A 460 -20.67 18.24 -5.30
C ALA A 460 -20.82 19.01 -6.62
N ALA A 461 -22.05 19.43 -6.96
CA ALA A 461 -22.31 20.28 -8.11
C ALA A 461 -21.69 21.67 -7.94
N ALA A 462 -21.83 22.28 -6.76
CA ALA A 462 -21.23 23.56 -6.43
C ALA A 462 -19.70 23.52 -6.48
N ASP A 463 -19.07 22.47 -5.95
CA ASP A 463 -17.61 22.31 -5.96
C ASP A 463 -17.05 22.14 -7.37
N LYS A 464 -17.74 21.39 -8.24
CA LYS A 464 -17.37 21.28 -9.66
C LYS A 464 -17.45 22.64 -10.36
N ARG A 465 -18.54 23.39 -10.13
CA ARG A 465 -18.71 24.74 -10.68
C ARG A 465 -17.61 25.67 -10.19
N TRP A 466 -17.31 25.67 -8.89
CA TRP A 466 -16.24 26.47 -8.29
C TRP A 466 -14.85 26.13 -8.84
N ALA A 467 -14.54 24.86 -9.07
CA ALA A 467 -13.29 24.45 -9.70
C ALA A 467 -13.17 25.03 -11.12
N PHE A 468 -14.26 25.01 -11.89
CA PHE A 468 -14.32 25.65 -13.20
C PHE A 468 -14.12 27.17 -13.12
N ILE A 469 -14.81 27.83 -12.20
CA ILE A 469 -14.70 29.29 -11.97
C ILE A 469 -13.27 29.69 -11.58
N LYS A 470 -12.62 28.97 -10.67
CA LYS A 470 -11.21 29.21 -10.31
C LYS A 470 -10.27 29.08 -11.51
N LYS A 471 -10.54 28.13 -12.41
CA LYS A 471 -9.78 27.95 -13.65
C LYS A 471 -10.04 29.09 -14.63
N ALA A 472 -11.30 29.49 -14.80
CA ALA A 472 -11.69 30.61 -15.65
C ALA A 472 -11.08 31.94 -15.18
N LYS A 473 -11.08 32.21 -13.86
CA LYS A 473 -10.47 33.39 -13.24
C LYS A 473 -8.97 33.50 -13.52
N LYS A 474 -8.25 32.38 -13.53
CA LYS A 474 -6.81 32.32 -13.80
C LYS A 474 -6.48 32.34 -15.30
N ARG A 475 -7.47 32.15 -16.18
CA ARG A 475 -7.25 32.07 -17.62
C ARG A 475 -6.93 33.46 -18.16
N LYS A 476 -5.78 33.58 -18.83
CA LYS A 476 -5.46 34.76 -19.63
C LYS A 476 -6.18 34.65 -20.97
N TYR A 477 -6.99 35.64 -21.32
CA TYR A 477 -7.70 35.71 -22.59
C TYR A 477 -6.87 36.54 -23.57
N ASP A 478 -6.66 36.00 -24.78
CA ASP A 478 -6.02 36.72 -25.87
C ASP A 478 -7.04 37.65 -26.51
N THR A 479 -6.83 38.96 -26.37
CA THR A 479 -7.74 40.02 -26.84
C THR A 479 -7.85 40.08 -28.37
N LYS A 480 -6.97 39.39 -29.10
CA LYS A 480 -7.06 39.27 -30.56
C LYS A 480 -7.97 38.12 -31.02
N LYS A 481 -8.26 37.15 -30.14
CA LYS A 481 -9.02 35.93 -30.47
C LYS A 481 -10.39 35.87 -29.81
N VAL A 482 -10.64 36.71 -28.81
CA VAL A 482 -11.85 36.69 -27.99
C VAL A 482 -12.36 38.12 -27.86
N SER A 483 -13.65 38.35 -28.12
CA SER A 483 -14.22 39.70 -28.04
C SER A 483 -14.15 40.28 -26.62
N PRO A 484 -13.91 41.59 -26.48
CA PRO A 484 -13.90 42.27 -25.17
C PRO A 484 -15.21 42.09 -24.39
N GLU A 485 -16.35 42.08 -25.07
CA GLU A 485 -17.67 41.85 -24.49
C GLU A 485 -17.76 40.45 -23.87
N TYR A 486 -17.29 39.41 -24.57
CA TYR A 486 -17.30 38.04 -24.05
C TYR A 486 -16.40 37.88 -22.81
N VAL A 487 -15.23 38.51 -22.80
CA VAL A 487 -14.34 38.52 -21.62
C VAL A 487 -15.03 39.20 -20.43
N THR A 488 -15.78 40.28 -20.68
CA THR A 488 -16.56 40.98 -19.65
C THR A 488 -17.66 40.10 -19.08
N GLN A 489 -18.37 39.34 -19.93
CA GLN A 489 -19.42 38.42 -19.48
C GLN A 489 -18.88 37.23 -18.69
N ILE A 490 -17.73 36.66 -19.07
CA ILE A 490 -17.08 35.62 -18.24
C ILE A 490 -16.68 36.17 -16.88
N LYS A 491 -16.10 37.38 -16.82
CA LYS A 491 -15.75 38.01 -15.54
C LYS A 491 -16.98 38.32 -14.70
N GLY A 492 -18.08 38.77 -15.33
CA GLY A 492 -19.38 38.96 -14.68
C GLY A 492 -19.94 37.65 -14.13
N LEU A 493 -19.82 36.54 -14.86
CA LEU A 493 -20.22 35.22 -14.39
C LEU A 493 -19.35 34.75 -13.22
N VAL A 494 -18.03 34.96 -13.27
CA VAL A 494 -17.13 34.69 -12.15
C VAL A 494 -17.55 35.49 -10.91
N ALA A 495 -17.86 36.78 -11.06
CA ALA A 495 -18.33 37.64 -9.98
C ALA A 495 -19.68 37.20 -9.41
N ALA A 496 -20.65 36.85 -10.27
CA ALA A 496 -21.95 36.33 -9.84
C ALA A 496 -21.83 35.02 -9.05
N TYR A 497 -20.89 34.14 -9.44
CA TYR A 497 -20.60 32.92 -8.68
C TYR A 497 -19.88 33.20 -7.35
N GLU A 498 -19.02 34.22 -7.29
CA GLU A 498 -18.41 34.68 -6.03
C GLU A 498 -19.45 35.30 -5.09
N GLU A 499 -20.43 36.03 -5.62
CA GLU A 499 -21.57 36.61 -4.89
C GLU A 499 -22.52 35.52 -4.35
N ALA A 500 -22.78 34.46 -5.14
CA ALA A 500 -23.60 33.31 -4.75
C ALA A 500 -23.05 32.53 -3.54
N ASP A 501 -21.80 32.80 -3.16
CA ASP A 501 -21.17 32.23 -1.97
C ASP A 501 -21.74 32.80 -0.67
N THR A 502 -22.25 34.04 -0.72
CA THR A 502 -22.76 34.79 0.42
C THR A 502 -24.24 35.15 0.30
N ASP A 503 -24.72 35.47 -0.90
CA ASP A 503 -26.11 35.85 -1.16
C ASP A 503 -26.58 35.25 -2.49
N ILE A 504 -27.45 34.24 -2.38
CA ILE A 504 -27.95 33.51 -3.55
C ILE A 504 -28.97 34.31 -4.35
N ASP A 505 -29.69 35.25 -3.72
CA ASP A 505 -30.72 36.04 -4.38
C ASP A 505 -30.10 37.21 -5.14
N ALA A 506 -29.08 37.87 -4.58
CA ALA A 506 -28.28 38.86 -5.31
C ALA A 506 -27.59 38.22 -6.54
N ALA A 507 -27.01 37.04 -6.37
CA ALA A 507 -26.39 36.32 -7.48
C ALA A 507 -27.38 35.89 -8.57
N ARG A 508 -28.63 35.57 -8.22
CA ARG A 508 -29.69 35.23 -9.19
C ARG A 508 -29.95 36.38 -10.15
N GLU A 509 -29.99 37.62 -9.68
CA GLU A 509 -30.15 38.77 -10.58
C GLU A 509 -28.98 38.90 -11.55
N SER A 510 -27.75 38.71 -11.06
CA SER A 510 -26.55 38.70 -11.89
C SER A 510 -26.58 37.58 -12.94
N PHE A 511 -27.06 36.38 -12.60
CA PHE A 511 -27.25 35.29 -13.56
C PHE A 511 -28.36 35.58 -14.57
N ILE A 512 -29.48 36.17 -14.14
CA ILE A 512 -30.58 36.55 -15.03
C ILE A 512 -30.08 37.53 -16.09
N LYS A 513 -29.32 38.57 -15.68
CA LYS A 513 -28.73 39.57 -16.61
C LYS A 513 -27.81 38.92 -17.65
N ILE A 514 -26.97 37.97 -17.24
CA ILE A 514 -26.08 37.23 -18.16
C ILE A 514 -26.90 36.34 -19.10
N ALA A 515 -27.94 35.65 -18.60
CA ALA A 515 -28.81 34.81 -19.41
C ALA A 515 -29.59 35.63 -20.45
N THR A 516 -30.12 36.80 -20.06
CA THR A 516 -30.81 37.69 -21.02
C THR A 516 -29.87 38.20 -22.11
N TRP A 517 -28.61 38.46 -21.76
CA TRP A 517 -27.60 38.82 -22.76
C TRP A 517 -27.32 37.67 -23.72
N ILE A 518 -27.19 36.43 -23.24
CA ILE A 518 -26.99 35.23 -24.08
C ILE A 518 -28.17 35.05 -25.05
N ASP A 519 -29.40 35.11 -24.55
CA ASP A 519 -30.61 34.96 -25.37
C ASP A 519 -30.70 36.03 -26.46
N LYS A 520 -30.29 37.28 -26.15
CA LYS A 520 -30.22 38.35 -27.13
C LYS A 520 -29.19 38.08 -28.23
N GLN A 521 -28.00 37.56 -27.88
CA GLN A 521 -26.99 37.20 -28.88
C GLN A 521 -27.43 36.05 -29.79
N TRP A 522 -28.21 35.10 -29.27
CA TRP A 522 -28.74 33.99 -30.07
C TRP A 522 -29.88 34.39 -30.99
N SER A 523 -30.74 35.33 -30.56
CA SER A 523 -31.81 35.87 -31.40
C SER A 523 -31.28 36.78 -32.52
N ASP A 524 -30.23 37.57 -32.25
CA ASP A 524 -29.56 38.42 -33.26
C ASP A 524 -28.74 37.62 -34.30
N GLN A 525 -28.45 36.33 -34.07
CA GLN A 525 -27.76 35.44 -35.03
C GLN A 525 -28.72 34.55 -35.84
N ALA A 526 -29.99 34.45 -35.43
CA ALA A 526 -31.00 33.59 -36.06
C ALA A 526 -31.95 34.35 -37.01
N GLY A 527 -31.87 35.68 -37.05
CA GLY A 527 -32.47 36.55 -38.07
C GLY A 527 -31.42 37.05 -39.05
#